data_AF-A0A7V4LQ76-F1
#
_entry.id   AF-A0A7V4LQ76-F1
#
_cell.length_a   1.000
_cell.length_b   1.000
_cell.length_c   1.000
_cell.angle_alpha   90.00
_cell.angle_beta   90.00
_cell.angle_gamma   90.00
#
_symmetry.space_group_name_H-M   'P 1'
#
loop_
_entity.id
_entity.type
_entity.pdbx_description
1 polymer ?
#
loop_
_entity_poly.entity_id
_entity_poly.type
_entity_poly.pdbx_seq_one_letter_code
_entity_poly.pdbx_strand_id
1 'polypeptide(L)'
;MAHGKETPRQKMIGMMYLVLTALLALNVSKDVLNAFALVDEGLSKTNVNFYEKNAVIYDQFERAAAENPVKAGPWLEKANQVKQLANDLYNKMQDLKIKIIQLGDGKDAPAIGKDGEIYTDKIQAKDNTDKPAQIMVGTNNNGEAKPLKAQIDNFRNILLGMVKDDAPNVRAAIEKALDTKDPP
;
A
#
# COMPACT_ATOMS: atom_id res chain seq x y z
N MET A 1 -42.03 17.52 -31.31
CA MET A 1 -40.58 17.52 -31.04
C MET A 1 -39.94 16.56 -32.03
N ALA A 2 -39.40 17.10 -33.13
CA ALA A 2 -38.94 16.31 -34.26
C ALA A 2 -37.66 15.53 -33.90
N HIS A 3 -37.78 14.22 -33.71
CA HIS A 3 -36.65 13.30 -33.85
C HIS A 3 -36.31 13.22 -35.35
N GLY A 4 -35.57 14.21 -35.86
CA GLY A 4 -34.92 14.09 -37.15
C GLY A 4 -33.95 12.91 -37.08
N LYS A 5 -34.22 11.84 -37.85
CA LYS A 5 -33.27 10.72 -38.00
C LYS A 5 -31.94 11.31 -38.47
N GLU A 6 -30.91 11.24 -37.62
CA GLU A 6 -29.57 11.66 -38.00
C GLU A 6 -29.18 11.01 -39.33
N THR A 7 -28.64 11.82 -40.23
CA THR A 7 -28.17 11.31 -41.52
C THR A 7 -27.06 10.27 -41.28
N PRO A 8 -26.92 9.25 -42.14
CA PRO A 8 -25.87 8.23 -41.98
C PRO A 8 -24.46 8.83 -41.79
N ARG A 9 -24.19 10.00 -42.39
CA ARG A 9 -22.96 10.77 -42.21
C ARG A 9 -22.81 11.34 -40.79
N GLN A 10 -23.86 11.91 -40.21
CA GLN A 10 -23.84 12.42 -38.84
C GLN A 10 -23.65 11.29 -37.83
N LYS A 11 -24.28 10.13 -38.06
CA LYS A 11 -24.05 8.93 -37.24
C LYS A 11 -22.60 8.45 -37.30
N MET A 12 -21.98 8.45 -38.47
CA MET A 12 -20.56 8.10 -38.62
C MET A 12 -19.66 9.09 -37.86
N ILE A 13 -19.93 10.39 -37.97
CA ILE A 13 -19.17 11.43 -37.26
C ILE A 13 -19.36 11.31 -35.74
N GLY A 14 -20.59 11.08 -35.27
CA GLY A 14 -20.89 10.87 -33.86
C GLY A 14 -20.22 9.62 -33.28
N MET A 15 -20.23 8.50 -34.01
CA MET A 15 -19.51 7.29 -33.62
C MET A 15 -18.00 7.51 -33.60
N MET A 16 -17.42 8.21 -34.60
CA MET A 16 -16.00 8.55 -34.59
C MET A 16 -15.62 9.43 -33.41
N TYR A 17 -16.44 10.42 -33.06
CA TYR A 17 -16.19 11.29 -31.90
C TYR A 17 -16.29 10.53 -30.57
N LEU A 18 -17.27 9.63 -30.43
CA LEU A 18 -17.37 8.76 -29.25
C LEU A 18 -16.18 7.82 -29.12
N VAL A 19 -15.74 7.21 -30.23
CA VAL A 19 -14.55 6.35 -30.26
C VAL A 19 -13.30 7.17 -29.93
N LEU A 20 -13.12 8.35 -30.53
CA LEU A 20 -11.97 9.22 -30.25
C LEU A 20 -11.96 9.70 -28.79
N THR A 21 -13.12 10.09 -28.26
CA THR A 21 -13.25 10.53 -26.86
C THR A 21 -12.99 9.37 -25.90
N ALA A 22 -13.46 8.16 -26.21
CA ALA A 22 -13.13 6.96 -25.46
C ALA A 22 -11.64 6.63 -25.52
N LEU A 23 -11.00 6.75 -26.69
CA LEU A 23 -9.55 6.55 -26.87
C LEU A 23 -8.72 7.60 -26.12
N LEU A 24 -9.15 8.87 -26.11
CA LEU A 24 -8.52 9.91 -25.32
C LEU A 24 -8.68 9.65 -23.81
N ALA A 25 -9.87 9.24 -23.36
CA ALA A 25 -10.11 8.88 -21.96
C ALA A 25 -9.28 7.66 -21.52
N LEU A 26 -9.08 6.68 -22.40
CA LEU A 26 -8.20 5.52 -22.17
C LEU A 26 -6.71 5.88 -22.10
N ASN A 27 -6.29 7.01 -22.66
CA ASN A 27 -4.89 7.45 -22.64
C ASN A 27 -4.60 8.43 -21.49
N VAL A 28 -5.52 9.32 -21.14
CA VAL A 28 -5.37 10.24 -19.99
C VAL A 28 -5.25 9.46 -18.67
N SER A 29 -5.92 8.30 -18.55
CA SER A 29 -5.77 7.42 -17.39
C SER A 29 -4.33 6.94 -17.20
N LYS A 30 -3.58 6.71 -18.28
CA LYS A 30 -2.19 6.22 -18.21
C LYS A 30 -1.21 7.28 -17.71
N ASP A 31 -1.39 8.54 -18.07
CA ASP A 31 -0.55 9.64 -17.57
C ASP A 31 -0.76 9.87 -16.07
N VAL A 32 -2.00 9.78 -15.60
CA VAL A 32 -2.32 9.82 -14.16
C VAL A 32 -1.67 8.64 -13.42
N LEU A 33 -1.68 7.44 -14.00
CA LEU A 33 -1.02 6.25 -13.42
C LEU A 33 0.50 6.39 -13.38
N ASN A 34 1.11 7.07 -14.35
CA ASN A 34 2.55 7.39 -14.30
C ASN A 34 2.88 8.38 -13.18
N ALA A 35 2.01 9.35 -12.89
CA ALA A 35 2.17 10.22 -11.73
C ALA A 35 2.12 9.44 -10.40
N PHE A 36 1.25 8.42 -10.29
CA PHE A 36 1.24 7.53 -9.13
C PHE A 36 2.54 6.73 -8.95
N ALA A 37 3.20 6.32 -10.04
CA ALA A 37 4.51 5.66 -9.97
C ALA A 37 5.59 6.60 -9.39
N LEU A 38 5.57 7.88 -9.78
CA LEU A 38 6.49 8.89 -9.20
C LEU A 38 6.24 9.13 -7.71
N VAL A 39 4.97 9.13 -7.29
CA VAL A 39 4.61 9.24 -5.87
C VAL A 39 5.12 8.02 -5.10
N ASP A 40 4.93 6.81 -5.62
CA ASP A 40 5.43 5.58 -5.01
C ASP A 40 6.97 5.58 -4.89
N GLU A 41 7.69 6.05 -5.91
CA GLU A 41 9.16 6.20 -5.83
C GLU A 41 9.57 7.14 -4.67
N GLY A 42 8.87 8.27 -4.51
CA GLY A 42 9.10 9.19 -3.40
C GLY A 42 8.81 8.57 -2.03
N LEU A 43 7.74 7.79 -1.93
CA LEU A 43 7.39 7.05 -0.72
C LEU A 43 8.41 5.93 -0.42
N SER A 44 8.88 5.22 -1.43
CA SER A 44 9.90 4.17 -1.31
C SER A 44 11.22 4.74 -0.75
N LYS A 45 11.70 5.86 -1.30
CA LYS A 45 12.86 6.59 -0.76
C LYS A 45 12.64 7.03 0.70
N THR A 46 11.44 7.50 1.01
CA THR A 46 11.07 7.89 2.38
C THR A 46 11.11 6.70 3.33
N ASN A 47 10.60 5.54 2.91
CA ASN A 47 10.63 4.30 3.70
C ASN A 47 12.06 3.84 3.99
N VAL A 48 12.96 3.87 2.99
CA VAL A 48 14.39 3.55 3.19
C VAL A 48 15.01 4.48 4.24
N ASN A 49 14.77 5.79 4.14
CA ASN A 49 15.26 6.75 5.13
C ASN A 49 14.74 6.46 6.55
N PHE A 50 13.48 6.06 6.71
CA PHE A 50 12.93 5.67 8.00
C PHE A 50 13.51 4.34 8.49
N TYR A 51 13.78 3.38 7.60
CA TYR A 51 14.43 2.13 7.94
C TYR A 51 15.82 2.37 8.54
N GLU A 52 16.64 3.20 7.88
CA GLU A 52 17.98 3.56 8.37
C GLU A 52 17.93 4.31 9.71
N LYS A 53 17.01 5.28 9.85
CA LYS A 53 16.83 5.99 11.12
C LYS A 53 16.39 5.06 12.25
N ASN A 54 15.47 4.15 11.96
CA ASN A 54 15.00 3.17 12.94
C ASN A 54 16.14 2.24 13.36
N ALA A 55 17.00 1.81 12.43
CA ALA A 55 18.17 0.98 12.75
C ALA A 55 19.06 1.66 13.79
N VAL A 56 19.38 2.95 13.61
CA VAL A 56 20.16 3.74 14.59
C VAL A 56 19.47 3.78 15.96
N ILE A 57 18.14 3.90 16.01
CA ILE A 57 17.38 3.91 17.27
C ILE A 57 17.44 2.53 17.95
N TYR A 58 17.31 1.44 17.20
CA TYR A 58 17.44 0.09 17.75
C TYR A 58 18.85 -0.18 18.28
N ASP A 59 19.89 0.28 17.59
CA ASP A 59 21.27 0.18 18.08
C ASP A 59 21.46 0.92 19.42
N GLN A 60 20.75 2.03 19.63
CA GLN A 60 20.78 2.75 20.91
C GLN A 60 20.11 1.95 22.03
N PHE A 61 18.99 1.27 21.76
CA PHE A 61 18.38 0.36 22.73
C PHE A 61 19.31 -0.79 23.10
N GLU A 62 20.01 -1.36 22.12
CA GLU A 62 20.98 -2.45 22.35
C GLU A 62 22.15 -1.97 23.22
N ARG A 63 22.73 -0.80 22.92
CA ARG A 63 23.80 -0.20 23.74
C ARG A 63 23.34 0.08 25.16
N ALA A 64 22.16 0.69 25.33
CA ALA A 64 21.61 1.00 26.64
C ALA A 64 21.35 -0.27 27.46
N ALA A 65 20.86 -1.34 26.83
CA ALA A 65 20.67 -2.64 27.48
C ALA A 65 22.00 -3.33 27.84
N ALA A 66 23.04 -3.16 27.02
CA ALA A 66 24.37 -3.67 27.34
C ALA A 66 25.00 -2.94 28.54
N GLU A 67 24.80 -1.63 28.64
CA GLU A 67 25.29 -0.81 29.76
C GLU A 67 24.50 -1.05 31.06
N ASN A 68 23.18 -1.17 30.97
CA ASN A 68 22.32 -1.39 32.13
C ASN A 68 21.17 -2.37 31.83
N PRO A 69 21.43 -3.69 31.91
CA PRO A 69 20.43 -4.70 31.56
C PRO A 69 19.16 -4.63 32.41
N VAL A 70 19.29 -4.28 33.70
CA VAL A 70 18.17 -4.24 34.65
C VAL A 70 17.18 -3.12 34.30
N LYS A 71 17.67 -1.95 33.90
CA LYS A 71 16.81 -0.81 33.56
C LYS A 71 16.38 -0.80 32.10
N ALA A 72 17.30 -1.10 31.17
CA ALA A 72 17.07 -0.95 29.74
C ALA A 72 16.64 -2.25 29.04
N GLY A 73 16.92 -3.42 29.62
CA GLY A 73 16.54 -4.72 29.06
C GLY A 73 15.04 -4.85 28.73
N PRO A 74 14.11 -4.51 29.65
CA PRO A 74 12.69 -4.57 29.36
C PRO A 74 12.23 -3.63 28.23
N TRP A 75 12.95 -2.54 27.99
CA TRP A 75 12.65 -1.61 26.90
C TRP A 75 13.17 -2.13 25.56
N LEU A 76 14.35 -2.76 25.55
CA LEU A 76 14.88 -3.43 24.36
C LEU A 76 13.95 -4.58 23.92
N GLU A 77 13.43 -5.37 24.86
CA GLU A 77 12.48 -6.44 24.56
C GLU A 77 11.21 -5.91 23.89
N LYS A 78 10.61 -4.86 24.46
CA LYS A 78 9.45 -4.17 23.85
C LYS A 78 9.78 -3.58 22.48
N ALA A 79 10.93 -2.94 22.33
CA ALA A 79 11.37 -2.39 21.05
C ALA A 79 11.50 -3.50 19.99
N ASN A 80 12.13 -4.62 20.33
CA ASN A 80 12.28 -5.76 19.44
C ASN A 80 10.92 -6.39 19.07
N GLN A 81 9.98 -6.46 20.00
CA GLN A 81 8.62 -6.90 19.73
C GLN A 81 7.93 -5.98 18.70
N VAL A 82 8.06 -4.65 18.85
CA VAL A 82 7.52 -3.69 17.87
C VAL A 82 8.19 -3.86 16.51
N LYS A 83 9.53 -4.01 16.48
CA LYS A 83 10.31 -4.23 15.25
C LYS A 83 9.81 -5.46 14.49
N GLN A 84 9.63 -6.58 15.19
CA GLN A 84 9.17 -7.81 14.60
C GLN A 84 7.76 -7.66 14.00
N LEU A 85 6.80 -7.14 14.78
CA LEU A 85 5.43 -6.96 14.32
C LEU A 85 5.32 -6.00 13.12
N ALA A 86 6.11 -4.92 13.13
CA ALA A 86 6.17 -3.97 12.03
C ALA A 86 6.74 -4.62 10.76
N ASN A 87 7.81 -5.42 10.90
CA ASN A 87 8.39 -6.18 9.78
C ASN A 87 7.41 -7.21 9.21
N ASP A 88 6.70 -7.95 10.07
CA ASP A 88 5.72 -8.94 9.64
C ASP A 88 4.58 -8.28 8.84
N LEU A 89 4.05 -7.15 9.33
CA LEU A 89 3.03 -6.39 8.64
C LEU A 89 3.55 -5.80 7.31
N TYR A 90 4.77 -5.25 7.31
CA TYR A 90 5.41 -4.73 6.10
C TYR A 90 5.59 -5.84 5.04
N ASN A 91 6.14 -6.98 5.44
CA ASN A 91 6.37 -8.12 4.54
C ASN A 91 5.05 -8.63 3.98
N LYS A 92 3.99 -8.74 4.80
CA LYS A 92 2.65 -9.09 4.29
C LYS A 92 2.17 -8.11 3.23
N MET A 93 2.33 -6.81 3.44
CA MET A 93 1.96 -5.80 2.44
C MET A 93 2.78 -5.94 1.15
N GLN A 94 4.09 -6.18 1.25
CA GLN A 94 4.94 -6.42 0.07
C GLN A 94 4.52 -7.67 -0.69
N ASP A 95 4.27 -8.78 -0.01
CA ASP A 95 3.79 -10.02 -0.62
C ASP A 95 2.47 -9.81 -1.37
N LEU A 96 1.55 -9.02 -0.80
CA LEU A 96 0.29 -8.68 -1.47
C LEU A 96 0.52 -7.81 -2.71
N LYS A 97 1.41 -6.81 -2.65
CA LYS A 97 1.77 -6.01 -3.83
C LYS A 97 2.34 -6.92 -4.94
N ILE A 98 3.25 -7.82 -4.61
CA ILE A 98 3.85 -8.80 -5.53
C ILE A 98 2.76 -9.68 -6.15
N LYS A 99 1.87 -10.28 -5.34
CA LYS A 99 0.77 -11.11 -5.84
C LYS A 99 -0.14 -10.37 -6.82
N ILE A 100 -0.45 -9.10 -6.54
CA ILE A 100 -1.28 -8.26 -7.43
C ILE A 100 -0.57 -8.04 -8.77
N ILE A 101 0.71 -7.68 -8.73
CA ILE A 101 1.53 -7.48 -9.95
C ILE A 101 1.62 -8.79 -10.75
N GLN A 102 1.90 -9.92 -10.10
CA GLN A 102 1.99 -11.21 -10.76
C GLN A 102 0.67 -11.66 -11.41
N LEU A 103 -0.47 -11.31 -10.82
CA LEU A 103 -1.78 -11.62 -11.40
C LEU A 103 -2.12 -10.74 -12.63
N GLY A 104 -1.57 -9.52 -12.66
CA GLY A 104 -1.73 -8.57 -13.77
C GLY A 104 -0.76 -8.81 -14.92
N ASP A 105 0.54 -8.84 -14.61
CA ASP A 105 1.64 -8.82 -15.57
C ASP A 105 2.25 -10.22 -15.83
N GLY A 106 1.83 -11.23 -15.09
CA GLY A 106 2.36 -12.59 -15.15
C GLY A 106 3.47 -12.86 -14.11
N LYS A 107 3.88 -14.13 -13.99
CA LYS A 107 4.83 -14.57 -12.95
C LYS A 107 6.21 -13.94 -13.09
N ASP A 108 6.63 -13.69 -14.33
CA ASP A 108 7.93 -13.10 -14.68
C ASP A 108 7.81 -11.58 -14.92
N ALA A 109 6.89 -10.91 -14.21
CA ALA A 109 6.64 -9.49 -14.39
C ALA A 109 7.94 -8.68 -14.25
N PRO A 110 8.30 -7.84 -15.25
CA PRO A 110 9.55 -7.06 -15.22
C PRO A 110 9.56 -6.00 -14.11
N ALA A 111 8.40 -5.73 -13.53
CA ALA A 111 8.22 -4.86 -12.37
C ALA A 111 8.73 -5.47 -11.06
N ILE A 112 9.07 -6.76 -11.01
CA ILE A 112 9.56 -7.43 -9.80
C ILE A 112 11.05 -7.72 -9.97
N GLY A 113 11.87 -7.07 -9.13
CA GLY A 113 13.31 -7.31 -9.04
C GLY A 113 13.65 -8.65 -8.39
N LYS A 114 14.92 -9.06 -8.49
CA LYS A 114 15.40 -10.33 -7.91
C LYS A 114 15.26 -10.41 -6.39
N ASP A 115 15.28 -9.26 -5.73
CA ASP A 115 15.22 -9.14 -4.27
C ASP A 115 13.80 -8.83 -3.77
N GLY A 116 12.79 -8.94 -4.64
CA GLY A 116 11.39 -8.58 -4.33
C GLY A 116 11.11 -7.07 -4.40
N GLU A 117 12.07 -6.26 -4.86
CA GLU A 117 11.87 -4.84 -5.13
C GLU A 117 10.83 -4.64 -6.24
N ILE A 118 9.96 -3.63 -6.07
CA ILE A 118 8.90 -3.33 -7.03
C ILE A 118 9.24 -2.06 -7.80
N TYR A 119 9.39 -2.19 -9.12
CA TYR A 119 9.55 -1.09 -10.07
C TYR A 119 8.19 -0.70 -10.63
N THR A 120 7.53 0.26 -9.98
CA THR A 120 6.17 0.71 -10.33
C THR A 120 6.06 1.34 -11.71
N ASP A 121 7.15 1.86 -12.26
CA ASP A 121 7.25 2.35 -13.64
C ASP A 121 7.09 1.22 -14.66
N LYS A 122 7.54 0.00 -14.35
CA LYS A 122 7.54 -1.18 -15.23
C LYS A 122 6.28 -2.04 -15.15
N ILE A 123 5.33 -1.71 -14.27
CA ILE A 123 4.04 -2.42 -14.22
C ILE A 123 3.31 -2.19 -15.54
N GLN A 124 2.81 -3.24 -16.18
CA GLN A 124 2.14 -3.13 -17.48
C GLN A 124 0.63 -2.95 -17.34
N ALA A 125 0.00 -3.74 -16.46
CA ALA A 125 -1.44 -3.73 -16.20
C ALA A 125 -1.86 -2.67 -15.16
N LYS A 126 -1.25 -1.47 -15.17
CA LYS A 126 -1.52 -0.40 -14.19
C LYS A 126 -2.98 0.09 -14.21
N ASP A 127 -3.62 -0.01 -15.37
CA ASP A 127 -5.00 0.39 -15.61
C ASP A 127 -6.03 -0.70 -15.22
N ASN A 128 -5.57 -1.88 -14.80
CA ASN A 128 -6.45 -2.98 -14.43
C ASN A 128 -6.89 -2.91 -12.97
N THR A 129 -8.15 -2.52 -12.75
CA THR A 129 -8.76 -2.43 -11.41
C THR A 129 -9.29 -3.76 -10.88
N ASP A 130 -9.42 -4.77 -11.72
CA ASP A 130 -10.01 -6.06 -11.34
C ASP A 130 -9.00 -6.95 -10.61
N LYS A 131 -7.72 -6.89 -10.98
CA LYS A 131 -6.66 -7.73 -10.38
C LYS A 131 -6.48 -7.46 -8.88
N PRO A 132 -6.38 -6.20 -8.42
CA PRO A 132 -6.35 -5.91 -6.99
C PRO A 132 -7.61 -6.42 -6.27
N ALA A 133 -8.80 -6.26 -6.87
CA ALA A 133 -10.06 -6.71 -6.27
C ALA A 133 -10.12 -8.23 -6.10
N GLN A 134 -9.62 -9.00 -7.07
CA GLN A 134 -9.56 -10.46 -6.98
C GLN A 134 -8.68 -10.95 -5.83
N ILE A 135 -7.55 -10.28 -5.56
CA ILE A 135 -6.65 -10.63 -4.45
C ILE A 135 -7.20 -10.15 -3.11
N MET A 136 -7.67 -8.90 -3.04
CA MET A 136 -8.01 -8.25 -1.79
C MET A 136 -9.43 -8.60 -1.32
N VAL A 137 -10.42 -8.62 -2.21
CA VAL A 137 -11.81 -8.92 -1.86
C VAL A 137 -12.09 -10.41 -2.05
N GLY A 138 -11.63 -10.98 -3.16
CA GLY A 138 -11.93 -12.37 -3.54
C GLY A 138 -13.40 -12.57 -3.94
N THR A 139 -13.72 -13.71 -4.54
CA THR A 139 -15.07 -13.99 -5.08
C THR A 139 -16.14 -14.14 -4.00
N ASN A 140 -15.76 -14.59 -2.80
CA ASN A 140 -16.67 -14.82 -1.67
C ASN A 140 -16.32 -13.98 -0.44
N ASN A 141 -15.76 -12.78 -0.62
CA ASN A 141 -15.24 -11.95 0.49
C ASN A 141 -14.19 -12.69 1.36
N ASN A 142 -13.44 -13.60 0.72
CA ASN A 142 -12.39 -14.43 1.31
C ASN A 142 -10.98 -14.03 0.84
N GLY A 143 -10.85 -12.84 0.23
CA GLY A 143 -9.56 -12.27 -0.15
C GLY A 143 -8.74 -11.78 1.04
N GLU A 144 -7.58 -11.21 0.72
CA GLU A 144 -6.54 -10.85 1.69
C GLU A 144 -6.81 -9.55 2.46
N ALA A 145 -7.86 -8.79 2.12
CA ALA A 145 -8.20 -7.54 2.80
C ALA A 145 -8.59 -7.74 4.26
N LYS A 146 -9.41 -8.75 4.58
CA LYS A 146 -9.83 -9.02 5.97
C LYS A 146 -8.65 -9.48 6.85
N PRO A 147 -7.81 -10.44 6.41
CA PRO A 147 -6.58 -10.79 7.13
C PRO A 147 -5.65 -9.58 7.34
N LEU A 148 -5.44 -8.77 6.30
CA LEU A 148 -4.59 -7.58 6.41
C LEU A 148 -5.15 -6.57 7.41
N LYS A 149 -6.46 -6.27 7.35
CA LYS A 149 -7.15 -5.40 8.31
C LYS A 149 -6.97 -5.90 9.74
N ALA A 150 -7.18 -7.19 9.96
CA ALA A 150 -7.01 -7.80 11.29
C ALA A 150 -5.56 -7.70 11.79
N GLN A 151 -4.56 -7.83 10.91
CA GLN A 151 -3.16 -7.63 11.30
C GLN A 151 -2.84 -6.18 11.66
N ILE A 152 -3.38 -5.21 10.93
CA ILE A 152 -3.23 -3.78 11.25
C ILE A 152 -3.89 -3.47 12.60
N ASP A 153 -5.10 -3.98 12.81
CA ASP A 153 -5.84 -3.80 14.07
C ASP A 153 -5.09 -4.41 15.26
N ASN A 154 -4.54 -5.62 15.08
CA ASN A 154 -3.74 -6.27 16.10
C ASN A 154 -2.47 -5.46 16.41
N PHE A 155 -1.76 -5.01 15.38
CA PHE A 155 -0.57 -4.17 15.55
C PHE A 155 -0.89 -2.87 16.31
N ARG A 156 -1.96 -2.17 15.92
CA ARG A 156 -2.46 -0.98 16.63
C ARG A 156 -2.75 -1.27 18.11
N ASN A 157 -3.48 -2.34 18.39
CA ASN A 157 -3.87 -2.68 19.76
C ASN A 157 -2.65 -3.02 20.64
N ILE A 158 -1.66 -3.73 20.09
CA ILE A 158 -0.41 -4.01 20.79
C ILE A 158 0.33 -2.71 21.11
N LEU A 159 0.45 -1.79 20.15
CA LEU A 159 1.10 -0.49 20.38
C LEU A 159 0.37 0.32 21.45
N LEU A 160 -0.97 0.37 21.41
CA LEU A 160 -1.77 1.06 22.42
C LEU A 160 -1.67 0.41 23.82
N GLY A 161 -1.42 -0.90 23.89
CA GLY A 161 -1.13 -1.60 25.14
C GLY A 161 0.28 -1.33 25.69
N MET A 162 1.22 -0.93 24.84
CA MET A 162 2.60 -0.58 25.23
C MET A 162 2.75 0.88 25.67
N VAL A 163 1.86 1.76 25.21
CA VAL A 163 1.86 3.20 25.53
C VAL A 163 1.03 3.46 26.78
N LYS A 164 1.62 4.15 27.75
CA LYS A 164 0.93 4.56 28.99
C LYS A 164 -0.24 5.50 28.70
N ASP A 165 -1.25 5.47 29.57
CA ASP A 165 -2.46 6.30 29.44
C ASP A 165 -2.20 7.81 29.60
N ASP A 166 -1.04 8.19 30.17
CA ASP A 166 -0.61 9.57 30.37
C ASP A 166 0.03 10.21 29.11
N ALA A 167 0.05 9.49 27.97
CA ALA A 167 0.57 9.96 26.69
C ALA A 167 -0.53 10.12 25.61
N PRO A 168 -1.51 11.03 25.80
CA PRO A 168 -2.68 11.13 24.92
C PRO A 168 -2.32 11.46 23.47
N ASN A 169 -1.30 12.29 23.25
CA ASN A 169 -0.86 12.67 21.91
C ASN A 169 -0.29 11.48 21.12
N VAL A 170 0.44 10.58 21.79
CA VAL A 170 1.03 9.40 21.15
C VAL A 170 -0.06 8.38 20.82
N ARG A 171 -1.00 8.16 21.75
CA ARG A 171 -2.15 7.28 21.54
C ARG A 171 -3.00 7.75 20.35
N ALA A 172 -3.34 9.04 20.31
CA ALA A 172 -4.10 9.63 19.22
C ALA A 172 -3.37 9.53 17.87
N ALA A 173 -2.05 9.67 17.85
CA ALA A 173 -1.26 9.50 16.64
C ALA A 173 -1.30 8.05 16.13
N ILE A 174 -1.18 7.06 17.02
CA ILE A 174 -1.28 5.64 16.68
C ILE A 174 -2.67 5.29 16.14
N GLU A 175 -3.72 5.75 16.82
CA GLU A 175 -5.11 5.52 16.40
C GLU A 175 -5.39 6.11 15.02
N LYS A 176 -4.91 7.33 14.77
CA LYS A 176 -5.08 7.99 13.47
C LYS A 176 -4.26 7.33 12.36
N ALA A 177 -3.02 6.94 12.63
CA ALA A 177 -2.13 6.39 11.62
C ALA A 177 -2.51 4.96 11.20
N LEU A 178 -3.10 4.19 12.12
CA LEU A 178 -3.51 2.80 11.92
C LEU A 178 -5.04 2.65 11.98
N ASP A 179 -5.78 3.68 11.57
CA ASP A 179 -7.24 3.59 11.48
C ASP A 179 -7.65 2.67 10.32
N THR A 180 -8.60 1.81 10.60
CA THR A 180 -9.15 0.80 9.67
C THR A 180 -10.67 0.85 9.63
N LYS A 181 -11.28 1.86 10.27
CA LYS A 181 -12.72 2.08 10.23
C LYS A 181 -13.15 2.38 8.81
N ASP A 182 -14.36 1.91 8.48
CA ASP A 182 -14.92 2.16 7.17
C ASP A 182 -15.20 3.67 7.04
N PRO A 183 -14.86 4.29 5.88
CA PRO A 183 -15.10 5.70 5.68
C PRO A 183 -16.61 6.01 5.71
N PRO A 184 -17.00 7.22 6.13
CA PRO A 184 -18.40 7.64 6.20
C PRO A 184 -19.07 7.74 4.82
#